data_AF-A0A966XXH4-F1
#
_entry.id   AF-A0A966XXH4-F1
#
_cell.length_a   1.000
_cell.length_b   1.000
_cell.length_c   1.000
_cell.angle_alpha   90.00
_cell.angle_beta   90.00
_cell.angle_gamma   90.00
#
_symmetry.space_group_name_H-M   'P 1'
#
loop_
_entity.id
_entity.type
_entity.pdbx_description
1 polymer ?
#
loop_
_entity_poly.entity_id
_entity_poly.type
_entity_poly.pdbx_seq_one_letter_code
_entity_poly.pdbx_strand_id
1 'polypeptide(L)'
;MCDQLDDTTETLTGSIRNISDVGVIIFVDSKSGCEVGLVERDIDKACRKGGQIQVTGHLMKNKYAPGTYSMNRGRKAPPDTLVCR
;
A
#
# COMPACT_ATOMS: atom_id res chain seq x y z
N MET A 1 -0.97 15.00 8.12
CA MET A 1 0.26 15.37 7.39
C MET A 1 1.01 14.08 7.15
N CYS A 2 1.21 13.70 5.88
CA CYS A 2 1.70 12.38 5.53
C CYS A 2 3.11 12.08 6.08
N ASP A 3 3.86 13.12 6.42
CA ASP A 3 5.26 13.07 6.84
C ASP A 3 5.58 12.26 8.11
N GLN A 4 4.58 11.84 8.89
CA GLN A 4 4.76 11.15 10.17
C GLN A 4 4.84 9.61 10.06
N LEU A 5 4.73 9.06 8.85
CA LEU A 5 4.65 7.61 8.62
C LEU A 5 5.95 6.98 8.12
N ASP A 6 7.06 7.73 8.12
CA ASP A 6 8.34 7.22 7.59
C ASP A 6 9.04 6.29 8.58
N ASP A 7 9.60 5.20 8.07
CA ASP A 7 10.35 4.19 8.83
C ASP A 7 9.55 3.50 9.96
N THR A 8 8.23 3.43 9.80
CA THR A 8 7.33 2.74 10.74
C THR A 8 6.67 1.52 10.11
N THR A 9 6.38 0.51 10.94
CA THR A 9 5.52 -0.61 10.56
C THR A 9 4.09 -0.30 10.96
N GLU A 10 3.21 -0.16 9.98
CA GLU A 10 1.83 0.29 10.19
C GLU A 10 0.84 -0.64 9.49
N THR A 11 -0.40 -0.63 9.96
CA THR A 11 -1.53 -1.23 9.25
C THR A 11 -2.38 -0.11 8.65
N LEU A 12 -2.36 0.00 7.33
CA LEU A 12 -3.13 1.00 6.59
C LEU A 12 -4.40 0.38 6.01
N THR A 13 -5.45 1.19 5.96
CA THR A 13 -6.74 0.79 5.36
C THR A 13 -7.20 1.86 4.41
N GLY A 14 -7.53 1.50 3.18
CA GLY A 14 -7.66 2.48 2.12
C GLY A 14 -8.50 2.04 0.93
N SER A 15 -8.57 2.92 -0.05
CA SER A 15 -9.20 2.65 -1.34
C SER A 15 -8.14 2.56 -2.44
N ILE A 16 -8.20 1.50 -3.24
CA ILE A 16 -7.29 1.26 -4.36
C ILE A 16 -7.61 2.27 -5.47
N ARG A 17 -6.68 3.18 -5.75
CA ARG A 17 -6.77 4.16 -6.84
C ARG A 17 -6.43 3.56 -8.18
N ASN A 18 -5.39 2.71 -8.21
CA ASN A 18 -4.92 2.08 -9.42
C ASN A 18 -4.14 0.80 -9.11
N ILE A 19 -4.05 -0.09 -10.10
CA ILE A 19 -3.13 -1.22 -10.09
C ILE A 19 -2.36 -1.14 -11.40
N SER A 20 -1.04 -1.04 -11.31
CA SER A 20 -0.14 -1.01 -12.46
C SER A 20 0.09 -2.42 -12.99
N ASP A 21 0.26 -2.56 -14.30
CA ASP A 21 0.51 -3.83 -14.99
C ASP A 21 1.81 -4.52 -14.52
N VAL A 22 2.71 -3.77 -13.87
CA VAL A 22 3.95 -4.28 -13.27
C VAL A 22 3.81 -4.73 -11.80
N GLY A 23 2.57 -4.90 -11.30
CA GLY A 23 2.32 -5.42 -9.96
C GLY A 23 2.46 -4.36 -8.85
N VAL A 24 2.06 -3.11 -9.13
CA VAL A 24 2.08 -2.04 -8.14
C VAL A 24 0.65 -1.59 -7.83
N ILE A 25 0.22 -1.77 -6.57
CA ILE A 25 -1.06 -1.29 -6.07
C ILE A 25 -0.85 0.12 -5.53
N ILE A 26 -1.61 1.08 -6.06
CA ILE A 26 -1.64 2.46 -5.58
C ILE A 26 -2.95 2.64 -4.83
N PHE A 27 -2.90 3.00 -3.56
CA PHE A 27 -4.07 3.22 -2.72
C PHE A 27 -3.95 4.48 -1.89
N VAL A 28 -5.08 5.01 -1.45
CA VAL A 28 -5.15 6.15 -0.53
C VAL A 28 -5.58 5.64 0.83
N ASP A 29 -4.75 5.88 1.85
CA ASP A 29 -5.09 5.56 3.24
C ASP A 29 -6.25 6.43 3.73
N SER A 30 -7.23 5.81 4.39
CA SER A 30 -8.48 6.46 4.78
C SER A 30 -8.29 7.41 5.97
N LYS A 31 -7.29 7.16 6.82
CA LYS A 31 -7.04 7.95 8.03
C LYS A 31 -6.23 9.19 7.73
N SER A 32 -5.16 9.03 6.95
CA SER A 32 -4.18 10.07 6.67
C SER A 32 -4.42 10.78 5.34
N GLY A 33 -5.17 10.17 4.41
CA GLY A 33 -5.35 10.66 3.04
C GLY A 33 -4.13 10.49 2.15
N CYS A 34 -3.09 9.78 2.62
CA CYS A 34 -1.82 9.66 1.93
C CYS A 34 -1.89 8.60 0.83
N GLU A 35 -1.22 8.89 -0.28
CA GLU A 35 -1.06 7.92 -1.36
C GLU A 35 0.12 6.99 -1.08
N VAL A 36 -0.15 5.69 -1.21
CA VAL A 36 0.80 4.63 -0.91
C VAL A 36 0.87 3.66 -2.09
N GLY A 37 2.10 3.42 -2.55
CA GLY A 37 2.44 2.39 -3.51
C GLY A 37 2.89 1.12 -2.81
N LEU A 38 2.29 -0.01 -3.15
CA LEU A 38 2.65 -1.32 -2.68
C LEU A 38 3.09 -2.16 -3.89
N VAL A 39 4.33 -2.67 -3.86
CA VAL A 39 4.78 -3.65 -4.85
C VAL A 39 4.36 -5.03 -4.36
N GLU A 40 3.48 -5.69 -5.11
CA GLU A 40 3.02 -7.05 -4.82
C GLU A 40 3.11 -7.88 -6.10
N ARG A 41 3.83 -9.00 -6.04
CA ARG A 41 4.06 -9.85 -7.22
C ARG A 41 2.84 -10.71 -7.53
N ASP A 42 2.20 -11.18 -6.47
CA ASP A 42 1.04 -12.06 -6.54
C ASP A 42 -0.19 -11.31 -6.06
N ILE A 43 -0.70 -10.42 -6.93
CA ILE A 43 -1.89 -9.62 -6.63
C ILE A 43 -3.13 -10.54 -6.64
N ASP A 44 -3.83 -10.61 -5.51
CA ASP A 44 -5.12 -11.30 -5.41
C ASP A 44 -6.14 -10.67 -6.37
N LYS A 45 -6.97 -11.49 -7.03
CA LYS A 45 -8.04 -11.02 -7.92
C LYS A 45 -9.06 -10.11 -7.22
N ALA A 46 -9.17 -10.21 -5.89
CA ALA A 46 -9.99 -9.31 -5.08
C ALA A 46 -9.44 -7.88 -5.05
N CYS A 47 -8.13 -7.68 -5.24
CA CYS A 47 -7.54 -6.36 -5.38
C CYS A 47 -7.89 -5.78 -6.75
N ARG A 48 -8.74 -4.74 -6.76
CA ARG A 48 -9.17 -4.05 -7.98
C ARG A 48 -9.30 -2.55 -7.75
N LYS A 49 -9.17 -1.77 -8.82
CA LYS A 49 -9.41 -0.33 -8.79
C LYS A 49 -10.81 -0.03 -8.21
N GLY A 50 -10.86 0.89 -7.25
CA GLY A 50 -12.07 1.25 -6.49
C GLY A 50 -12.41 0.31 -5.33
N GLY A 51 -11.70 -0.84 -5.20
CA GLY A 51 -11.85 -1.75 -4.07
C GLY A 51 -11.19 -1.22 -2.79
N GLN A 52 -11.47 -1.90 -1.68
CA GLN A 52 -10.85 -1.63 -0.40
C GLN A 52 -9.62 -2.50 -0.21
N ILE A 53 -8.64 -1.96 0.52
CA ILE A 53 -7.41 -2.64 0.88
C ILE A 53 -7.11 -2.43 2.36
N GLN A 54 -6.65 -3.48 3.01
CA GLN A 54 -5.98 -3.43 4.30
C GLN A 54 -4.61 -4.07 4.12
N VAL A 55 -3.56 -3.36 4.52
CA VAL A 55 -2.20 -3.85 4.39
C VAL A 55 -1.37 -3.48 5.61
N THR A 56 -0.60 -4.44 6.10
CA THR A 56 0.37 -4.24 7.17
C THR A 56 1.76 -4.34 6.59
N GLY A 57 2.60 -3.34 6.82
CA GLY A 57 3.97 -3.34 6.29
C GLY A 57 4.79 -2.15 6.76
N HIS A 58 6.05 -2.15 6.34
CA HIS A 58 6.99 -1.08 6.61
C HIS A 58 6.82 0.05 5.59
N LEU A 59 6.59 1.26 6.07
CA LEU A 59 6.46 2.46 5.23
C LEU A 59 7.82 3.12 5.02
N MET A 60 8.06 3.53 3.79
CA MET A 60 9.26 4.27 3.40
C MET A 60 8.85 5.40 2.48
N LYS A 61 9.38 6.61 2.68
CA LYS A 61 9.19 7.70 1.72
C LYS A 61 9.65 7.28 0.32
N ASN A 62 8.79 7.52 -0.66
CA ASN A 62 9.13 7.22 -2.03
C ASN A 62 10.10 8.26 -2.58
N LYS A 63 11.35 7.85 -2.84
CA LYS A 63 12.40 8.72 -3.39
C LYS A 63 12.10 9.20 -4.82
N TYR A 64 11.24 8.49 -5.56
CA TYR A 64 10.94 8.76 -6.96
C TYR A 64 9.61 9.52 -7.16
N ALA A 65 8.73 9.51 -6.16
CA ALA A 65 7.46 10.23 -6.20
C ALA A 65 7.25 11.00 -4.88
N PRO A 66 7.68 12.26 -4.81
CA PRO A 66 7.57 13.09 -3.62
C PRO A 66 6.12 13.17 -3.10
N GLY A 67 5.95 13.04 -1.78
CA GLY A 67 4.63 13.05 -1.13
C GLY A 67 3.89 11.71 -1.12
N THR A 68 4.49 10.66 -1.69
CA THR A 68 3.95 9.29 -1.63
C THR A 68 4.83 8.37 -0.77
N TYR A 69 4.24 7.27 -0.33
CA TYR A 69 4.94 6.24 0.45
C TYR A 69 5.01 4.93 -0.32
N SER A 70 6.10 4.19 -0.12
CA SER A 70 6.24 2.80 -0.53
C SER A 70 5.99 1.91 0.68
N MET A 71 5.06 0.97 0.56
CA MET A 71 4.83 -0.06 1.57
C MET A 71 5.58 -1.34 1.19
N ASN A 72 6.41 -1.84 2.13
CA ASN A 72 7.12 -3.09 2.00
C ASN A 72 6.63 -4.09 3.06
N ARG A 73 6.00 -5.17 2.60
CA ARG A 73 5.53 -6.28 3.43
C ARG A 73 6.65 -7.29 3.76
N GLY A 74 7.77 -7.23 3.04
CA GLY A 74 8.85 -8.23 3.08
C GLY A 74 8.56 -9.43 2.17
N ARG A 75 9.62 -10.10 1.67
CA ARG A 75 9.52 -11.19 0.68
C ARG A 75 8.75 -12.44 1.14
N LYS A 76 8.56 -12.62 2.44
CA LYS A 76 7.86 -13.77 3.05
C LYS A 76 6.71 -13.31 3.94
N ALA A 77 6.09 -12.18 3.58
CA ALA A 77 4.98 -11.64 4.32
C ALA A 77 3.85 -12.68 4.44
N PRO A 78 3.30 -12.88 5.65
CA PRO A 78 2.11 -13.70 5.81
C PRO A 78 0.95 -13.19 4.93
N PRO A 79 0.13 -14.07 4.33
CA PRO A 79 -0.93 -13.66 3.40
C PRO A 79 -1.98 -12.74 4.06
N ASP A 80 -2.20 -12.87 5.37
CA ASP A 80 -3.11 -12.04 6.16
C ASP A 80 -2.66 -10.58 6.32
N THR A 81 -1.39 -10.27 5.98
CA THR A 81 -0.89 -8.88 6.01
C THR A 81 -1.31 -8.06 4.77
N LEU A 82 -2.08 -8.64 3.83
CA LEU A 82 -2.71 -7.94 2.70
C LEU A 82 -4.08 -8.55 2.45
N VAL A 83 -5.11 -7.74 2.60
CA VAL A 83 -6.50 -8.13 2.37
C VAL A 83 -7.14 -7.12 1.44
N CYS A 84 -7.71 -7.60 0.34
CA CYS A 84 -8.50 -6.78 -0.58
C CYS A 84 -9.97 -7.20 -0.55
N ARG A 85 -10.89 -6.23 -0.66
CA ARG A 85 -12.35 -6.44 -0.63
C ARG A 85 -13.08 -5.59 -1.67
#